data_AF-A0A2T4JD99-F1
#
_entry.id   AF-A0A2T4JD99-F1
#
_cell.length_a   1.000
_cell.length_b   1.000
_cell.length_c   1.000
_cell.angle_alpha   90.00
_cell.angle_beta   90.00
_cell.angle_gamma   90.00
#
_symmetry.space_group_name_H-M   'P 1'
#
loop_
_entity.id
_entity.type
_entity.pdbx_description
1 polymer ?
#
loop_
_entity_poly.entity_id
_entity_poly.type
_entity_poly.pdbx_seq_one_letter_code
_entity_poly.pdbx_strand_id
1 'polypeptide(L)'
;MQPKDTTTNEAFKGYTNTACPFLPCHKGVKGDFNCLFCYCPLIAYECPGSYATYTDRNGLTRKDCSACTLPHDDYRKSWNFIQRWLEYPVVWSGLPQTDPPTRRPRPPGHEAEGQDD
;
A
#
# COMPACT_ATOMS: atom_id res chain seq x y z
N MET A 1 5.57 -0.99 -14.89
CA MET A 1 6.98 -0.63 -15.11
C MET A 1 7.81 -1.90 -15.24
N GLN A 2 8.00 -2.32 -16.49
CA GLN A 2 9.06 -3.24 -16.90
C GLN A 2 9.93 -2.41 -17.84
N PRO A 3 11.22 -2.15 -17.53
CA PRO A 3 12.13 -3.13 -16.98
C PRO A 3 12.83 -2.64 -15.70
N LYS A 4 12.64 -3.35 -14.59
CA LYS A 4 13.44 -3.12 -13.37
C LYS A 4 14.87 -3.64 -13.52
N ASP A 5 15.13 -4.41 -14.58
CA ASP A 5 16.37 -5.15 -14.80
C ASP A 5 17.36 -4.40 -15.69
N THR A 6 17.02 -3.21 -16.20
CA THR A 6 17.92 -2.41 -17.04
C THR A 6 18.80 -1.43 -16.26
N THR A 7 18.67 -1.38 -14.93
CA THR A 7 19.45 -0.48 -14.09
C THR A 7 19.75 -1.11 -12.74
N THR A 8 20.95 -0.84 -12.22
CA THR A 8 21.34 -1.17 -10.83
C THR A 8 20.96 -0.04 -9.86
N ASN A 9 20.50 1.11 -10.36
CA ASN A 9 20.07 2.22 -9.53
C ASN A 9 18.68 1.93 -8.93
N GLU A 10 18.61 1.72 -7.62
CA GLU A 10 17.38 1.37 -6.91
C GLU A 10 16.57 2.57 -6.41
N ALA A 11 16.94 3.80 -6.76
CA ALA A 11 16.20 5.01 -6.36
C ALA A 11 14.74 5.01 -6.87
N PHE A 12 14.42 4.22 -7.90
CA PHE A 12 13.03 4.01 -8.33
C PHE A 12 12.16 3.30 -7.28
N LYS A 13 12.77 2.60 -6.31
CA LYS A 13 12.05 1.92 -5.23
C LYS A 13 11.55 2.90 -4.18
N GLY A 14 12.20 4.06 -4.03
CA GLY A 14 11.80 5.09 -3.09
C GLY A 14 12.91 6.06 -2.72
N TYR A 15 12.50 7.13 -2.05
CA TYR A 15 13.38 8.16 -1.49
C TYR A 15 12.67 8.86 -0.33
N THR A 16 13.44 9.48 0.56
CA THR A 16 12.92 10.35 1.62
C THR A 16 13.21 11.81 1.29
N ASN A 17 12.16 12.61 1.12
CA ASN A 17 12.30 14.08 1.04
C ASN A 17 12.44 14.66 2.44
N THR A 18 13.67 14.80 2.94
CA THR A 18 13.95 15.33 4.29
C THR A 18 13.57 16.80 4.47
N ALA A 19 13.35 17.55 3.39
CA ALA A 19 12.85 18.93 3.44
C ALA A 19 11.32 19.03 3.54
N CYS A 20 10.59 17.91 3.51
CA CYS A 20 9.12 17.91 3.61
C CYS A 20 8.66 18.35 5.01
N PRO A 21 7.81 19.39 5.14
CA PRO A 21 7.33 19.87 6.44
C PRO A 21 6.35 18.91 7.13
N PHE A 22 5.85 17.91 6.40
CA PHE A 22 4.93 16.89 6.92
C PHE A 22 5.67 15.64 7.42
N LEU A 23 7.00 15.59 7.37
CA LEU A 23 7.77 14.45 7.86
C LEU A 23 7.92 14.50 9.41
N PRO A 24 7.67 13.40 10.15
CA PRO A 24 7.14 12.11 9.70
C PRO A 24 5.63 12.17 9.41
N CYS A 25 5.20 11.63 8.25
CA CYS A 25 3.80 11.72 7.82
C CYS A 25 2.83 10.91 8.72
N HIS A 26 3.32 9.86 9.40
CA HIS A 26 2.53 9.06 10.35
C HIS A 26 3.27 8.88 11.67
N LYS A 27 2.52 8.86 12.77
CA LYS A 27 3.06 8.61 14.11
C LYS A 27 3.62 7.20 14.21
N GLY A 28 4.84 7.06 14.71
CA GLY A 28 5.47 5.76 14.97
C GLY A 28 6.26 5.16 13.81
N VAL A 29 6.21 5.77 12.62
CA VAL A 29 7.09 5.38 11.51
C VAL A 29 8.50 5.93 11.77
N LYS A 30 9.49 5.05 11.80
CA LYS A 30 10.92 5.36 11.96
C LYS A 30 11.68 4.77 10.77
N GLY A 31 12.71 5.47 10.26
CA GLY A 31 13.56 4.98 9.16
C GLY A 31 13.31 5.66 7.81
N ASP A 32 13.78 5.04 6.74
CA ASP A 32 13.75 5.60 5.38
C ASP A 32 12.34 5.56 4.79
N PHE A 33 11.64 6.69 4.90
CA PHE A 33 10.29 6.88 4.38
C PHE A 33 10.25 6.83 2.85
N ASN A 34 9.20 6.24 2.28
CA ASN A 34 8.99 6.24 0.83
C ASN A 34 8.05 7.38 0.38
N CYS A 35 8.63 8.51 -0.02
CA CYS A 35 7.86 9.65 -0.53
C CYS A 35 7.14 9.39 -1.86
N LEU A 36 7.49 8.32 -2.61
CA LEU A 36 6.70 7.92 -3.78
C LEU A 36 5.27 7.52 -3.41
N PHE A 37 5.06 7.09 -2.17
CA PHE A 37 3.78 6.58 -1.68
C PHE A 37 3.12 7.49 -0.65
N CYS A 38 3.48 8.78 -0.62
CA CYS A 38 2.78 9.79 0.20
C CYS A 38 1.26 9.75 0.01
N TYR A 39 0.81 9.37 -1.20
CA TYR A 39 -0.53 8.86 -1.42
C TYR A 39 -0.48 7.35 -1.60
N CYS A 40 -1.37 6.62 -0.91
CA CYS A 40 -1.41 5.17 -0.98
C CYS A 40 -1.69 4.71 -2.43
N PRO A 41 -0.77 3.96 -3.07
CA PRO A 41 -1.00 3.43 -4.42
C PRO A 41 -2.14 2.41 -4.49
N LEU A 42 -2.55 1.87 -3.34
CA LEU A 42 -3.63 0.90 -3.20
C LEU A 42 -4.97 1.54 -2.79
N ILE A 43 -5.10 2.86 -2.83
CA ILE A 43 -6.31 3.54 -2.34
C ILE A 43 -7.60 3.12 -3.05
N ALA A 44 -7.49 2.72 -4.32
CA ALA A 44 -8.61 2.25 -5.14
C ALA A 44 -8.78 0.72 -5.17
N TYR A 45 -7.90 -0.02 -4.49
CA TYR A 45 -7.83 -1.47 -4.54
C TYR A 45 -8.05 -2.10 -3.17
N GLU A 46 -8.50 -3.34 -3.13
CA GLU A 46 -8.46 -4.14 -1.92
C GLU A 46 -7.01 -4.24 -1.40
N CYS A 47 -6.85 -4.08 -0.09
CA CYS A 47 -5.55 -4.08 0.58
C CYS A 47 -5.71 -4.46 2.06
N PRO A 48 -4.65 -4.88 2.76
CA PRO A 48 -4.72 -5.33 4.15
C PRO A 48 -4.45 -4.16 5.13
N GLY A 49 -4.40 -2.93 4.63
CA GLY A 49 -4.08 -1.76 5.44
C GLY A 49 -5.16 -1.48 6.48
N SER A 50 -4.75 -0.88 7.59
CA SER A 50 -5.60 -0.40 8.67
C SER A 50 -6.39 0.86 8.28
N TYR A 51 -7.08 0.82 7.14
CA TYR A 51 -7.92 1.93 6.68
C TYR A 51 -9.29 1.91 7.36
N ALA A 52 -9.81 3.08 7.68
CA ALA A 52 -11.21 3.29 7.98
C ALA A 52 -11.96 3.74 6.72
N THR A 53 -13.28 3.82 6.79
CA THR A 53 -14.10 4.41 5.72
C THR A 53 -14.77 5.69 6.20
N TYR A 54 -14.93 6.63 5.28
CA TYR A 54 -15.67 7.86 5.50
C TYR A 54 -16.41 8.26 4.23
N THR A 55 -17.46 9.07 4.38
CA THR A 55 -18.17 9.68 3.27
C THR A 55 -17.58 11.06 3.00
N ASP A 56 -17.07 11.29 1.80
CA ASP A 56 -16.55 12.59 1.41
C ASP A 56 -17.67 13.63 1.19
N ARG A 57 -17.29 14.89 0.99
CA ARG A 57 -18.23 16.00 0.77
C ARG A 57 -19.17 15.82 -0.44
N ASN A 58 -18.84 14.91 -1.36
CA ASN A 58 -19.63 14.60 -2.54
C ASN A 58 -20.54 13.38 -2.33
N GLY A 59 -20.58 12.81 -1.12
CA GLY A 59 -21.38 11.63 -0.81
C GLY A 59 -20.71 10.31 -1.22
N LEU A 60 -19.43 10.32 -1.59
CA LEU A 60 -18.71 9.10 -2.00
C LEU A 60 -18.00 8.46 -0.82
N THR A 61 -18.15 7.15 -0.65
CA THR A 61 -17.38 6.38 0.34
C THR A 61 -15.92 6.31 -0.10
N ARG A 62 -15.00 6.65 0.81
CA ARG A 62 -13.55 6.69 0.60
C ARG A 62 -12.83 5.94 1.71
N LYS A 63 -11.60 5.49 1.41
CA LYS A 63 -10.67 5.00 2.43
C LYS A 63 -9.99 6.17 3.13
N ASP A 64 -10.01 6.16 4.46
CA ASP A 64 -9.10 6.93 5.29
C ASP A 64 -7.93 6.03 5.71
N CYS A 65 -6.76 6.27 5.11
CA CYS A 65 -5.55 5.52 5.36
C CYS A 65 -4.64 6.16 6.43
N SER A 66 -5.11 7.16 7.18
CA SER A 66 -4.30 7.92 8.17
C SER A 66 -3.68 7.05 9.26
N ALA A 67 -4.26 5.88 9.55
CA ALA A 67 -3.74 4.90 10.50
C ALA A 67 -2.86 3.80 9.87
N CYS A 68 -2.61 3.83 8.56
CA CYS A 68 -1.85 2.81 7.84
C CYS A 68 -0.38 3.21 7.66
N THR A 69 0.53 2.31 8.03
CA THR A 69 1.99 2.53 7.90
C THR A 69 2.65 1.63 6.87
N LEU A 70 1.90 0.70 6.25
CA LEU A 70 2.41 -0.27 5.26
C LEU A 70 3.21 0.34 4.09
N PRO A 71 2.83 1.49 3.49
CA PRO A 71 3.61 2.08 2.40
C PRO A 71 4.82 2.90 2.88
N HIS A 72 5.05 3.00 4.19
CA HIS A 72 5.97 3.95 4.81
C HIS A 72 7.00 3.32 5.75
N ASP A 73 7.01 2.01 5.91
CA ASP A 73 7.99 1.27 6.71
C ASP A 73 9.07 0.68 5.78
N ASP A 74 10.25 1.30 5.76
CA ASP A 74 11.38 1.01 4.86
C ASP A 74 10.99 1.03 3.36
N TYR A 75 11.58 1.94 2.58
CA TYR A 75 11.15 2.12 1.20
C TYR A 75 11.28 0.87 0.31
N ARG A 76 12.20 -0.05 0.61
CA ARG A 76 12.40 -1.30 -0.15
C ARG A 76 11.30 -2.30 0.17
N LYS A 77 10.99 -2.49 1.46
CA LYS A 77 9.88 -3.34 1.91
C LYS A 77 8.55 -2.79 1.38
N SER A 78 8.33 -1.49 1.54
CA SER A 78 7.16 -0.78 1.05
C SER A 78 6.98 -0.96 -0.46
N TRP A 79 8.05 -0.77 -1.25
CA TRP A 79 8.03 -1.00 -2.70
C TRP A 79 7.62 -2.42 -3.04
N ASN A 80 8.29 -3.42 -2.47
CA ASN A 80 7.99 -4.83 -2.75
C ASN A 80 6.55 -5.19 -2.36
N PHE A 81 6.07 -4.70 -1.22
CA PHE A 81 4.69 -4.88 -0.76
C PHE A 81 3.68 -4.32 -1.78
N ILE A 82 3.84 -3.06 -2.17
CA ILE A 82 2.94 -2.40 -3.13
C ILE A 82 2.97 -3.13 -4.48
N GLN A 83 4.15 -3.49 -4.97
CA GLN A 83 4.30 -4.20 -6.23
C GLN A 83 3.59 -5.56 -6.24
N ARG A 84 3.61 -6.30 -5.12
CA ARG A 84 2.87 -7.56 -4.98
C ARG A 84 1.36 -7.33 -5.04
N TRP A 85 0.83 -6.31 -4.37
CA TRP A 85 -0.60 -6.02 -4.41
C TRP A 85 -1.08 -5.51 -5.78
N LEU A 86 -0.24 -4.79 -6.50
CA LEU A 86 -0.52 -4.32 -7.87
C LEU A 86 -0.37 -5.39 -8.96
N GLU A 87 0.15 -6.59 -8.63
CA GLU A 87 0.29 -7.68 -9.60
C GLU A 87 -1.08 -8.29 -9.96
N TYR A 88 -1.98 -8.39 -8.97
CA TYR A 88 -3.35 -8.89 -9.11
C TYR A 88 -4.33 -7.95 -8.38
N PRO A 89 -4.51 -6.72 -8.87
CA PRO A 89 -5.30 -5.72 -8.17
C PRO A 89 -6.79 -6.06 -8.27
N VAL A 90 -7.46 -6.10 -7.13
CA VAL A 90 -8.93 -6.16 -7.05
C VAL A 90 -9.43 -4.78 -6.69
N VAL A 91 -10.36 -4.23 -7.47
CA VAL A 91 -10.96 -2.92 -7.17
C VAL A 91 -11.67 -3.00 -5.82
N TRP A 92 -11.45 -2.00 -4.98
CA TRP A 92 -12.06 -1.95 -3.66
C TRP A 92 -13.59 -1.95 -3.75
N SER A 93 -14.21 -2.81 -2.95
CA SER A 93 -15.67 -3.00 -2.88
C SER A 93 -16.45 -1.81 -2.31
N GLY A 94 -15.77 -0.83 -1.70
CA GLY A 94 -16.41 0.27 -0.97
C GLY A 94 -16.76 -0.07 0.48
N LEU A 95 -16.43 -1.29 0.95
CA LEU A 95 -16.74 -1.76 2.29
C LEU A 95 -15.62 -1.43 3.29
N PRO A 96 -15.94 -1.38 4.61
CA PRO A 96 -14.93 -1.31 5.67
C PRO A 96 -13.95 -2.48 5.62
N GLN A 97 -12.76 -2.28 6.20
CA GLN A 97 -11.80 -3.36 6.38
C GLN A 97 -12.37 -4.49 7.27
N THR A 98 -11.90 -5.71 7.05
CA THR A 98 -12.32 -6.91 7.80
C THR A 98 -11.36 -7.27 8.93
N ASP A 99 -11.82 -8.10 9.86
CA ASP A 99 -10.98 -8.81 10.83
C ASP A 99 -11.18 -10.33 10.66
N PRO A 100 -10.18 -11.09 10.19
CA PRO A 100 -8.83 -10.65 9.81
C PRO A 100 -8.83 -9.77 8.54
N PRO A 101 -7.76 -8.98 8.30
CA PRO A 101 -7.66 -8.09 7.13
C PRO A 101 -7.78 -8.83 5.80
N THR A 102 -8.22 -8.10 4.78
CA THR A 102 -8.39 -8.63 3.42
C THR A 102 -7.11 -9.29 2.92
N ARG A 103 -7.23 -10.54 2.46
CA ARG A 103 -6.11 -11.32 1.94
C ARG A 103 -5.73 -10.87 0.53
N ARG A 104 -4.46 -11.03 0.18
CA ARG A 104 -3.97 -10.71 -1.17
C ARG A 104 -4.68 -11.59 -2.20
N PRO A 105 -5.22 -11.02 -3.28
CA PRO A 105 -5.75 -11.78 -4.40
C PRO A 105 -4.66 -12.66 -5.04
N ARG A 106 -5.04 -13.87 -5.45
CA ARG A 106 -4.16 -14.81 -6.16
C ARG A 106 -4.48 -14.79 -7.67
N PRO A 107 -3.52 -15.17 -8.54
CA PRO A 107 -3.81 -15.40 -9.94
C PRO A 107 -4.94 -16.43 -10.12
N PRO A 108 -5.79 -16.29 -11.15
CA PRO A 108 -6.78 -17.30 -11.50
C PRO A 108 -6.13 -18.68 -11.67
N GLY A 109 -6.68 -19.72 -11.04
CA GLY A 109 -6.16 -21.10 -11.12
C GLY A 109 -5.34 -21.59 -9.93
N HIS A 110 -5.12 -20.78 -8.89
CA HIS A 110 -4.44 -21.16 -7.63
C HIS A 110 -5.34 -20.99 -6.38
N GLU A 111 -6.60 -21.43 -6.49
CA GLU A 111 -7.64 -21.14 -5.49
C GLU A 111 -7.66 -22.10 -4.29
N ALA A 112 -6.84 -23.17 -4.27
CA ALA A 112 -6.99 -24.22 -3.27
C ALA A 112 -5.69 -24.94 -2.84
N GLU A 113 -4.59 -24.22 -2.62
CA GLU A 113 -3.52 -24.72 -1.74
C GLU A 113 -3.51 -23.89 -0.45
N GLY A 114 -3.72 -24.61 0.64
CA GLY A 114 -4.21 -24.15 1.93
C GLY A 114 -3.25 -23.29 2.75
N GLN A 115 -3.78 -22.92 3.91
CA GLN A 115 -3.08 -22.31 5.03
C GLN A 115 -1.86 -23.15 5.44
N ASP A 116 -0.69 -22.55 5.53
CA ASP A 116 0.07 -22.40 6.79
C ASP A 116 1.37 -21.59 6.55
N ASP A 117 1.81 -21.00 7.66
CA ASP A 117 2.95 -20.08 7.92
C ASP A 117 2.69 -18.56 7.78
#